data_AF-A0AAE6ZG17-F1
#
_entry.id   AF-A0AAE6ZG17-F1
#
_cell.length_a   1.000
_cell.length_b   1.000
_cell.length_c   1.000
_cell.angle_alpha   90.00
_cell.angle_beta   90.00
_cell.angle_gamma   90.00
#
_symmetry.space_group_name_H-M   'P 1'
#
loop_
_entity.id
_entity.type
_entity.pdbx_description
1 polymer ?
#
loop_
_entity_poly.entity_id
_entity_poly.type
_entity_poly.pdbx_seq_one_letter_code
_entity_poly.pdbx_strand_id
1 'polypeptide(L)'
;MTSRFDTNPGTIGPGMIRFYDAILNPLEAGEYTLKAEQQVKDLPGETPPPYVATQQLVVDGPRYNISPADIHMVYPPANQEGLYDTVMPNMVFTNFALPWARDIDPAVKTNSNLSAKDGDGNPIPWIGLLTIYPDELAGSGGTAKAGAPQTVTVSELVHPKDPKILPPALGDLFGAEDTQVSVVDLDIAYFQSICPSIDELPFLAHAREVNTDGKILLGMDDDGCFSLVFSNRLPVAPGQNTMYLVSYEGHQAHLHGSTISGDYTKIRLVLLGTWQFKALDAQGSFIQLMANLCLSGRGGVKLLQMPLSDETGQISEDAQKAIQMGYVPIQNNMRQGEESTSWYRGPFVPSPTKRDFSYGPYHYSDHAIHYDPENGLFNHAYSSAWQTGRLLALSDSNFSSAMFNWRNNYLNSIVNSTKQLDGEKMMAIAGEAHGMMPAAHARAAVGMLLAGGFSKVKWPQILSRTERVLQEGLPGVLSEEEKIAIVENDADPLLMLVKKIKGEPL
;
A
#
# COMPACT_ATOMS: atom_id res chain seq x y z
N MET A 1 26.64 9.10 -22.00
CA MET A 1 27.78 8.24 -21.58
C MET A 1 27.15 6.97 -21.01
N THR A 2 27.22 5.83 -21.70
CA THR A 2 26.52 4.60 -21.27
C THR A 2 27.28 3.96 -20.10
N SER A 3 26.70 3.97 -18.91
CA SER A 3 27.25 3.32 -17.72
C SER A 3 26.64 1.93 -17.55
N ARG A 4 27.48 0.92 -17.32
CA ARG A 4 26.99 -0.38 -16.83
C ARG A 4 26.58 -0.22 -15.38
N PHE A 5 25.43 -0.77 -15.01
CA PHE A 5 24.97 -0.85 -13.63
C PHE A 5 24.65 -2.30 -13.28
N ASP A 6 24.72 -2.62 -11.99
CA ASP A 6 24.43 -3.95 -11.46
C ASP A 6 22.96 -4.01 -11.05
N THR A 7 22.27 -5.11 -11.37
CA THR A 7 20.87 -5.33 -11.01
C THR A 7 20.74 -6.11 -9.70
N ASN A 8 21.84 -6.52 -9.06
CA ASN A 8 21.78 -7.23 -7.79
C ASN A 8 21.07 -6.41 -6.69
N PRO A 9 20.18 -7.02 -5.88
CA PRO A 9 19.58 -6.36 -4.73
C PRO A 9 20.62 -5.74 -3.78
N GLY A 10 20.32 -4.53 -3.28
CA GLY A 10 21.16 -3.84 -2.28
C GLY A 10 22.29 -2.95 -2.84
N THR A 11 22.37 -2.77 -4.16
CA THR A 11 23.29 -1.84 -4.86
C THR A 11 23.11 -0.37 -4.48
N ILE A 12 21.92 0.01 -3.99
CA ILE A 12 21.59 1.34 -3.48
C ILE A 12 21.18 1.29 -2.01
N GLY A 13 21.51 2.32 -1.23
CA GLY A 13 21.23 2.34 0.21
C GLY A 13 19.73 2.34 0.55
N PRO A 14 19.33 1.87 1.75
CA PRO A 14 17.94 1.91 2.19
C PRO A 14 17.34 3.33 2.10
N GLY A 15 16.19 3.45 1.45
CA GLY A 15 15.51 4.73 1.24
C GLY A 15 16.05 5.59 0.08
N MET A 16 17.08 5.13 -0.64
CA MET A 16 17.56 5.77 -1.86
C MET A 16 16.78 5.28 -3.10
N ILE A 17 16.71 6.13 -4.11
CA ILE A 17 16.15 5.83 -5.43
C ILE A 17 17.10 6.41 -6.48
N ARG A 18 17.36 5.68 -7.55
CA ARG A 18 18.10 6.16 -8.71
C ARG A 18 17.21 6.09 -9.95
N PHE A 19 17.29 7.11 -10.79
CA PHE A 19 16.54 7.20 -12.04
C PHE A 19 17.48 7.06 -13.24
N TYR A 20 16.99 6.40 -14.28
CA TYR A 20 17.67 6.20 -15.54
C TYR A 20 16.74 6.62 -16.68
N ASP A 21 17.28 7.35 -17.65
CA ASP A 21 16.52 7.78 -18.82
C ASP A 21 16.16 6.59 -19.72
N ALA A 22 17.10 5.65 -19.89
CA ALA A 22 16.87 4.40 -20.61
C ALA A 22 17.75 3.27 -20.07
N ILE A 23 17.21 2.06 -20.05
CA ILE A 23 17.97 0.82 -19.81
C ILE A 23 17.90 -0.05 -21.05
N LEU A 24 19.06 -0.44 -21.55
CA LEU A 24 19.18 -1.25 -22.74
C LEU A 24 19.42 -2.71 -22.42
N ASN A 25 18.79 -3.58 -23.21
CA ASN A 25 19.13 -5.00 -23.20
C ASN A 25 20.58 -5.18 -23.67
N PRO A 26 21.35 -6.10 -23.06
CA PRO A 26 22.69 -6.45 -23.55
C PRO A 26 22.69 -6.96 -24.99
N LEU A 27 21.57 -7.55 -25.42
CA LEU A 27 21.33 -8.07 -26.75
C LEU A 27 19.91 -7.67 -27.19
N GLU A 28 19.80 -6.93 -28.29
CA GLU A 28 18.52 -6.47 -28.84
C GLU A 28 17.76 -7.62 -29.52
N ALA A 29 16.45 -7.52 -29.65
CA ALA A 29 15.67 -8.47 -30.44
C ALA A 29 16.03 -8.37 -31.94
N GLY A 30 16.29 -9.51 -32.58
CA GLY A 30 16.70 -9.55 -33.99
C GLY A 30 17.42 -10.83 -34.39
N GLU A 31 17.89 -10.88 -35.63
CA GLU A 31 18.68 -11.98 -36.17
C GLU A 31 20.17 -11.77 -35.89
N TYR A 32 20.80 -12.79 -35.33
CA TYR A 32 22.24 -12.81 -35.10
C TYR A 32 22.85 -14.05 -35.73
N THR A 33 24.10 -13.90 -36.16
CA THR A 33 24.91 -15.04 -36.59
C THR A 33 25.97 -15.30 -35.55
N LEU A 34 25.85 -16.40 -34.81
CA LEU A 34 26.91 -16.89 -33.94
C LEU A 34 28.01 -17.49 -34.80
N LYS A 35 29.18 -16.85 -34.82
CA LYS A 35 30.39 -17.37 -35.49
C LYS A 35 31.34 -17.94 -34.44
N ALA A 36 31.57 -19.25 -34.48
CA ALA A 36 32.61 -19.93 -33.72
C ALA A 36 33.84 -20.15 -34.62
N GLU A 37 35.01 -19.76 -34.15
CA GLU A 37 36.28 -19.91 -34.85
C GLU A 37 37.27 -20.69 -33.97
N GLN A 38 37.73 -21.84 -34.45
CA GLN A 38 38.71 -22.66 -33.75
C GLN A 38 40.00 -22.72 -34.56
N GLN A 39 41.09 -22.25 -33.94
CA GLN A 39 42.43 -22.31 -34.51
C GLN A 39 43.24 -23.39 -33.78
N VAL A 40 43.73 -24.39 -34.51
CA VAL A 40 44.64 -25.41 -33.95
C VAL A 40 46.08 -24.94 -34.19
N LYS A 41 46.87 -24.83 -33.12
CA LYS A 41 48.28 -24.43 -33.15
C LYS A 41 49.18 -25.65 -32.89
N ASP A 42 50.43 -25.55 -33.33
CA ASP A 42 51.52 -26.52 -33.06
C ASP A 42 51.36 -27.92 -33.69
N LEU A 43 50.89 -28.00 -34.94
CA LEU A 43 51.02 -29.21 -35.75
C LEU A 43 52.41 -29.28 -36.43
N PRO A 44 53.14 -30.40 -36.35
CA PRO A 44 54.42 -30.56 -37.04
C PRO A 44 54.22 -30.56 -38.57
N GLY A 45 54.72 -29.52 -39.24
CA GLY A 45 54.76 -29.44 -40.71
C GLY A 45 53.49 -28.91 -41.39
N GLU A 46 52.43 -28.61 -40.65
CA GLU A 46 51.17 -28.08 -41.20
C GLU A 46 50.60 -26.94 -40.35
N THR A 47 50.05 -25.92 -41.01
CA THR A 47 49.24 -24.87 -40.38
C THR A 47 47.82 -24.98 -40.93
N PRO A 48 46.91 -25.72 -40.27
CA PRO A 48 45.56 -25.87 -40.77
C PRO A 48 44.81 -24.52 -40.75
N PRO A 49 43.94 -24.26 -41.73
CA PRO A 49 43.08 -23.08 -41.70
C PRO A 49 42.12 -23.15 -40.49
N PRO A 50 41.66 -21.99 -39.97
CA PRO A 50 40.73 -21.96 -38.85
C PRO A 50 39.41 -22.65 -39.22
N TYR A 51 38.93 -23.51 -38.32
CA TYR A 51 37.61 -24.11 -38.44
C TYR A 51 36.58 -23.06 -38.07
N VAL A 52 35.69 -22.72 -38.99
CA VAL A 52 34.62 -21.75 -38.79
C VAL A 52 33.29 -22.47 -38.84
N ALA A 53 32.50 -22.32 -37.80
CA ALA A 53 31.09 -22.73 -37.77
C ALA A 53 30.21 -21.50 -37.55
N THR A 54 29.15 -21.38 -38.32
CA THR A 54 28.17 -20.29 -38.19
C THR A 54 26.80 -20.88 -37.91
N GLN A 55 26.12 -20.36 -36.90
CA GLN A 55 24.74 -20.71 -36.56
C GLN A 55 23.90 -19.44 -36.52
N GLN A 56 22.79 -19.42 -37.26
CA GLN A 56 21.81 -18.34 -37.12
C GLN A 56 20.98 -18.55 -35.86
N LEU A 57 20.72 -17.46 -35.15
CA LEU A 57 19.86 -17.41 -33.97
C LEU A 57 18.96 -16.17 -34.05
N VAL A 58 17.74 -16.32 -33.56
CA VAL A 58 16.79 -15.21 -33.41
C VAL A 58 16.64 -14.93 -31.93
N VAL A 59 16.91 -13.70 -31.53
CA VAL A 59 16.61 -13.22 -30.18
C VAL A 59 15.17 -12.73 -30.18
N ASP A 60 14.31 -13.49 -29.52
CA ASP A 60 12.90 -13.16 -29.39
C ASP A 60 12.68 -12.03 -28.37
N GLY A 61 11.68 -11.19 -28.60
CA GLY A 61 11.33 -10.08 -27.72
C GLY A 61 9.87 -9.69 -27.88
N PRO A 62 9.21 -9.19 -26.82
CA PRO A 62 7.79 -8.85 -26.87
C PRO A 62 7.50 -7.82 -27.96
N ARG A 63 6.68 -8.19 -28.95
CA ARG A 63 6.33 -7.31 -30.10
C ARG A 63 4.82 -7.05 -30.20
N TYR A 64 4.01 -8.10 -30.05
CA TYR A 64 2.56 -8.02 -30.26
C TYR A 64 1.72 -8.25 -28.99
N ASN A 65 2.34 -8.71 -27.92
CA ASN A 65 1.71 -8.92 -26.62
C ASN A 65 2.76 -8.80 -25.51
N ILE A 66 2.34 -8.37 -24.32
CA ILE A 66 3.16 -8.35 -23.12
C ILE A 66 2.59 -9.37 -22.14
N SER A 67 3.45 -10.15 -21.49
CA SER A 67 3.00 -11.09 -20.46
C SER A 67 2.43 -10.30 -19.28
N PRO A 68 1.25 -10.66 -18.74
CA PRO A 68 0.74 -10.04 -17.52
C PRO A 68 1.69 -10.18 -16.33
N ALA A 69 2.60 -11.17 -16.35
CA ALA A 69 3.64 -11.34 -15.34
C ALA A 69 4.74 -10.26 -15.40
N ASP A 70 4.90 -9.60 -16.55
CA ASP A 70 5.85 -8.50 -16.72
C ASP A 70 5.30 -7.16 -16.20
N ILE A 71 4.01 -7.10 -15.85
CA ILE A 71 3.33 -5.91 -15.34
C ILE A 71 3.32 -5.95 -13.81
N HIS A 72 4.10 -5.07 -13.19
CA HIS A 72 4.15 -4.95 -11.73
C HIS A 72 2.94 -4.17 -11.19
N MET A 73 2.56 -3.06 -11.85
CA MET A 73 1.48 -2.19 -11.37
C MET A 73 0.86 -1.39 -12.51
N VAL A 74 -0.44 -1.14 -12.39
CA VAL A 74 -1.16 -0.12 -13.18
C VAL A 74 -1.77 0.91 -12.25
N TYR A 75 -1.67 2.19 -12.61
CA TYR A 75 -2.27 3.29 -11.87
C TYR A 75 -2.91 4.31 -12.82
N PRO A 76 -4.16 4.76 -12.60
CA PRO A 76 -5.11 4.27 -11.60
C PRO A 76 -5.40 2.76 -11.71
N PRO A 77 -5.74 2.08 -10.59
CA PRO A 77 -5.90 0.64 -10.59
C PRO A 77 -7.11 0.22 -11.44
N ALA A 78 -7.00 -0.93 -12.09
CA ALA A 78 -8.05 -1.46 -12.95
C ALA A 78 -9.37 -1.69 -12.18
N ASN A 79 -10.48 -1.27 -12.79
CA ASN A 79 -11.85 -1.38 -12.30
C ASN A 79 -12.08 -0.74 -10.92
N GLN A 80 -11.27 0.25 -10.54
CA GLN A 80 -11.46 1.03 -9.32
C GLN A 80 -12.10 2.38 -9.61
N GLU A 81 -12.77 2.92 -8.59
CA GLU A 81 -13.33 4.26 -8.59
C GLU A 81 -12.56 5.15 -7.59
N GLY A 82 -12.23 6.37 -7.98
CA GLY A 82 -11.47 7.28 -7.12
C GLY A 82 -11.28 8.67 -7.72
N LEU A 83 -10.61 9.53 -6.97
CA LEU A 83 -10.21 10.86 -7.42
C LEU A 83 -8.90 10.74 -8.21
N TYR A 84 -9.03 10.61 -9.54
CA TYR A 84 -7.91 10.35 -10.46
C TYR A 84 -7.74 11.46 -11.51
N ASP A 85 -8.52 12.53 -11.44
CA ASP A 85 -8.49 13.68 -12.36
C ASP A 85 -7.16 14.44 -12.34
N THR A 86 -6.46 14.46 -11.20
CA THR A 86 -5.16 15.15 -11.06
C THR A 86 -3.94 14.22 -11.18
N VAL A 87 -4.14 12.97 -11.59
CA VAL A 87 -3.09 11.95 -11.62
C VAL A 87 -2.78 11.57 -13.06
N MET A 88 -1.51 11.61 -13.45
CA MET A 88 -1.06 11.03 -14.72
C MET A 88 -1.08 9.50 -14.63
N PRO A 89 -1.87 8.81 -15.48
CA PRO A 89 -1.87 7.36 -15.54
C PRO A 89 -0.47 6.83 -15.86
N ASN A 90 -0.10 5.74 -15.20
CA ASN A 90 1.19 5.09 -15.40
C ASN A 90 1.08 3.57 -15.25
N MET A 91 2.05 2.90 -15.86
CA MET A 91 2.23 1.46 -15.77
C MET A 91 3.69 1.18 -15.41
N VAL A 92 3.89 0.25 -14.49
CA VAL A 92 5.21 -0.20 -14.01
C VAL A 92 5.43 -1.63 -14.45
N PHE A 93 6.58 -1.91 -15.04
CA PHE A 93 6.99 -3.23 -15.49
C PHE A 93 8.13 -3.79 -14.63
N THR A 94 8.14 -5.10 -14.44
CA THR A 94 9.26 -5.85 -13.83
C THR A 94 10.44 -5.94 -14.80
N ASN A 95 10.16 -6.08 -16.10
CA ASN A 95 11.18 -5.99 -17.13
C ASN A 95 11.63 -4.52 -17.31
N PHE A 96 12.80 -4.21 -16.76
CA PHE A 96 13.35 -2.85 -16.70
C PHE A 96 13.82 -2.30 -18.06
N ALA A 97 13.98 -3.11 -19.10
CA ALA A 97 14.40 -2.66 -20.43
C ALA A 97 13.25 -2.67 -21.45
N LEU A 98 12.05 -3.12 -21.05
CA LEU A 98 10.91 -3.35 -21.96
C LEU A 98 10.56 -2.15 -22.86
N PRO A 99 10.50 -0.88 -22.36
CA PRO A 99 10.16 0.26 -23.21
C PRO A 99 11.16 0.54 -24.32
N TRP A 100 12.42 0.09 -24.19
CA TRP A 100 13.50 0.28 -25.15
C TRP A 100 13.98 -1.03 -25.78
N ALA A 101 13.24 -2.13 -25.57
CA ALA A 101 13.62 -3.45 -26.07
C ALA A 101 13.54 -3.55 -27.61
N ARG A 102 12.85 -2.60 -28.27
CA ARG A 102 12.67 -2.52 -29.71
C ARG A 102 12.90 -1.10 -30.20
N ASP A 103 13.31 -1.02 -31.46
CA ASP A 103 13.39 0.24 -32.19
C ASP A 103 11.99 0.70 -32.62
N ILE A 104 11.73 2.00 -32.53
CA ILE A 104 10.49 2.59 -33.02
C ILE A 104 10.44 2.61 -34.56
N ASP A 105 11.61 2.60 -35.23
CA ASP A 105 11.72 2.57 -36.70
C ASP A 105 12.45 1.30 -37.21
N PRO A 106 11.75 0.16 -37.31
CA PRO A 106 12.38 -1.07 -37.79
C PRO A 106 12.67 -1.08 -39.30
N ALA A 107 12.07 -0.18 -40.09
CA ALA A 107 12.12 -0.22 -41.57
C ALA A 107 13.43 0.33 -42.16
N VAL A 108 14.18 1.14 -41.41
CA VAL A 108 15.36 1.87 -41.91
C VAL A 108 16.68 1.07 -41.78
N LYS A 109 16.65 -0.21 -41.38
CA LYS A 109 17.87 -1.05 -41.20
C LYS A 109 18.67 -1.37 -42.49
N THR A 110 18.34 -0.78 -43.63
CA THR A 110 19.02 -0.98 -44.91
C THR A 110 20.18 -0.01 -45.13
N ASN A 111 21.20 -0.06 -44.25
CA ASN A 111 22.52 0.62 -44.33
C ASN A 111 22.73 1.68 -43.24
N SER A 112 23.58 1.34 -42.26
CA SER A 112 24.08 2.15 -41.13
C SER A 112 23.18 2.21 -39.88
N ASN A 113 23.85 2.14 -38.72
CA ASN A 113 23.32 2.01 -37.36
C ASN A 113 22.50 3.22 -36.87
N LEU A 114 21.38 3.54 -37.51
CA LEU A 114 20.51 4.66 -37.16
C LEU A 114 19.21 4.16 -36.54
N SER A 115 19.29 3.66 -35.31
CA SER A 115 18.11 3.59 -34.45
C SER A 115 17.65 5.00 -34.11
N ALA A 116 16.34 5.23 -34.06
CA ALA A 116 15.81 6.54 -33.71
C ALA A 116 16.26 6.91 -32.29
N LYS A 117 16.94 8.05 -32.17
CA LYS A 117 17.52 8.53 -30.92
C LYS A 117 16.98 9.90 -30.58
N ASP A 118 16.86 10.18 -29.29
CA ASP A 118 16.57 11.51 -28.78
C ASP A 118 17.76 12.48 -29.02
N GLY A 119 17.57 13.74 -28.64
CA GLY A 119 18.61 14.77 -28.74
C GLY A 119 19.91 14.47 -27.96
N ASP A 120 19.85 13.56 -26.99
CA ASP A 120 20.97 13.14 -26.14
C ASP A 120 21.60 11.80 -26.59
N GLY A 121 21.07 11.18 -27.64
CA GLY A 121 21.57 9.94 -28.23
C GLY A 121 21.04 8.65 -27.58
N ASN A 122 20.02 8.73 -26.72
CA ASN A 122 19.32 7.60 -26.11
C ASN A 122 18.22 7.08 -27.04
N PRO A 123 17.86 5.78 -26.96
CA PRO A 123 16.80 5.21 -27.77
C PRO A 123 15.41 5.72 -27.35
N ILE A 124 14.56 5.94 -28.34
CA ILE A 124 13.18 6.38 -28.13
C ILE A 124 12.32 5.16 -27.76
N PRO A 125 11.46 5.24 -26.74
CA PRO A 125 10.63 4.11 -26.34
C PRO A 125 9.60 3.75 -27.42
N TRP A 126 9.43 2.46 -27.68
CA TRP A 126 8.50 1.95 -28.71
C TRP A 126 7.07 1.78 -28.21
N ILE A 127 6.83 1.87 -26.90
CA ILE A 127 5.51 1.75 -26.27
C ILE A 127 5.07 3.06 -25.63
N GLY A 128 3.76 3.27 -25.52
CA GLY A 128 3.19 4.37 -24.76
C GLY A 128 1.77 4.14 -24.28
N LEU A 129 1.32 5.00 -23.38
CA LEU A 129 -0.02 4.96 -22.81
C LEU A 129 -0.92 6.06 -23.38
N LEU A 130 -1.99 5.65 -24.04
CA LEU A 130 -3.04 6.56 -24.52
C LEU A 130 -4.26 6.49 -23.60
N THR A 131 -4.72 7.67 -23.17
CA THR A 131 -5.98 7.82 -22.44
C THR A 131 -7.13 8.13 -23.38
N ILE A 132 -8.16 7.27 -23.36
CA ILE A 132 -9.39 7.41 -24.14
C ILE A 132 -10.55 7.75 -23.20
N TYR A 133 -11.25 8.83 -23.50
CA TYR A 133 -12.42 9.27 -22.74
C TYR A 133 -13.70 8.53 -23.16
N PRO A 134 -14.73 8.50 -22.29
CA PRO A 134 -15.96 7.76 -22.57
C PRO A 134 -16.64 8.17 -23.87
N ASP A 135 -16.67 9.46 -24.20
CA ASP A 135 -17.31 10.04 -25.39
C ASP A 135 -16.54 9.80 -26.69
N GLU A 136 -15.26 9.46 -26.59
CA GLU A 136 -14.36 9.19 -27.72
C GLU A 136 -14.40 7.71 -28.16
N LEU A 137 -14.86 6.81 -27.29
CA LEU A 137 -14.90 5.36 -27.52
C LEU A 137 -16.14 4.90 -28.32
N ALA A 138 -15.96 3.96 -29.24
CA ALA A 138 -17.07 3.34 -29.96
C ALA A 138 -18.08 2.65 -29.03
N GLY A 139 -19.37 2.98 -29.18
CA GLY A 139 -20.48 2.35 -28.44
C GLY A 139 -21.02 3.15 -27.24
N SER A 140 -20.47 4.33 -26.93
CA SER A 140 -20.90 5.18 -25.81
C SER A 140 -21.96 6.24 -26.16
N GLY A 141 -22.48 6.23 -27.38
CA GLY A 141 -23.49 7.20 -27.85
C GLY A 141 -22.94 8.53 -28.38
N GLY A 142 -21.61 8.75 -28.32
CA GLY A 142 -20.90 9.90 -28.92
C GLY A 142 -20.40 9.67 -30.35
N THR A 143 -19.65 10.64 -30.89
CA THR A 143 -18.88 10.46 -32.14
C THR A 143 -17.71 9.52 -31.87
N ALA A 144 -17.84 8.25 -32.26
CA ALA A 144 -16.81 7.24 -32.09
C ALA A 144 -15.54 7.59 -32.87
N LYS A 145 -14.48 7.98 -32.17
CA LYS A 145 -13.15 8.32 -32.73
C LYS A 145 -12.13 7.19 -32.49
N ALA A 146 -12.35 6.39 -31.45
CA ALA A 146 -11.58 5.19 -31.14
C ALA A 146 -12.45 3.93 -31.34
N GLY A 147 -12.00 3.01 -32.21
CA GLY A 147 -12.63 1.71 -32.36
C GLY A 147 -12.49 0.83 -31.11
N ALA A 148 -13.34 -0.19 -30.99
CA ALA A 148 -13.14 -1.23 -29.97
C ALA A 148 -11.93 -2.10 -30.33
N PRO A 149 -11.20 -2.65 -29.35
CA PRO A 149 -10.12 -3.62 -29.61
C PRO A 149 -10.60 -4.81 -30.45
N GLN A 150 -9.80 -5.18 -31.44
CA GLN A 150 -10.06 -6.31 -32.34
C GLN A 150 -8.88 -7.27 -32.36
N THR A 151 -9.13 -8.55 -32.59
CA THR A 151 -8.08 -9.55 -32.80
C THR A 151 -7.95 -9.83 -34.29
N VAL A 152 -6.76 -9.63 -34.84
CA VAL A 152 -6.41 -9.86 -36.26
C VAL A 152 -5.16 -10.73 -36.34
N THR A 153 -4.80 -11.22 -37.53
CA THR A 153 -3.51 -11.89 -37.75
C THR A 153 -2.40 -10.89 -38.04
N VAL A 154 -1.13 -11.28 -37.89
CA VAL A 154 0.02 -10.43 -38.26
C VAL A 154 -0.03 -10.04 -39.75
N SER A 155 -0.48 -10.95 -40.61
CA SER A 155 -0.71 -10.63 -42.04
C SER A 155 -1.74 -9.51 -42.23
N GLU A 156 -2.87 -9.56 -41.50
CA GLU A 156 -3.91 -8.52 -41.55
C GLU A 156 -3.52 -7.21 -40.83
N LEU A 157 -2.52 -7.25 -39.94
CA LEU A 157 -1.95 -6.06 -39.31
C LEU A 157 -1.16 -5.23 -40.33
N VAL A 158 -0.30 -5.88 -41.12
CA VAL A 158 0.57 -5.20 -42.11
C VAL A 158 -0.16 -4.97 -43.43
N HIS A 159 -1.15 -5.81 -43.75
CA HIS A 159 -2.00 -5.67 -44.94
C HIS A 159 -3.49 -5.61 -44.54
N PRO A 160 -3.98 -4.45 -44.07
CA PRO A 160 -5.38 -4.28 -43.73
C PRO A 160 -6.30 -4.54 -44.93
N LYS A 161 -7.46 -5.16 -44.67
CA LYS A 161 -8.50 -5.39 -45.70
C LYS A 161 -9.10 -4.09 -46.23
N ASP A 162 -9.17 -3.05 -45.38
CA ASP A 162 -9.62 -1.72 -45.76
C ASP A 162 -8.40 -0.86 -46.14
N PRO A 163 -8.28 -0.40 -47.41
CA PRO A 163 -7.15 0.39 -47.86
C PRO A 163 -7.06 1.78 -47.19
N LYS A 164 -8.12 2.24 -46.50
CA LYS A 164 -8.12 3.51 -45.77
C LYS A 164 -7.55 3.43 -44.36
N ILE A 165 -7.12 2.24 -43.93
CA ILE A 165 -6.43 2.02 -42.65
C ILE A 165 -4.93 2.05 -42.90
N LEU A 166 -4.23 2.95 -42.19
CA LEU A 166 -2.78 3.06 -42.21
C LEU A 166 -2.15 1.96 -41.31
N PRO A 167 -1.40 1.00 -41.87
CA PRO A 167 -0.71 -0.03 -41.08
C PRO A 167 0.63 0.47 -40.51
N PRO A 168 1.20 -0.21 -39.50
CA PRO A 168 2.56 0.03 -39.03
C PRO A 168 3.62 -0.41 -40.05
N ALA A 169 4.67 0.38 -40.22
CA ALA A 169 5.83 0.04 -41.04
C ALA A 169 6.81 -0.86 -40.28
N LEU A 170 6.47 -2.15 -40.13
CA LEU A 170 7.18 -3.10 -39.26
C LEU A 170 8.49 -3.70 -39.84
N GLY A 171 8.84 -3.40 -41.09
CA GLY A 171 10.01 -4.00 -41.75
C GLY A 171 9.89 -5.53 -41.83
N ASP A 172 10.98 -6.24 -41.54
CA ASP A 172 11.00 -7.70 -41.55
C ASP A 172 10.12 -8.29 -40.43
N LEU A 173 9.21 -9.18 -40.83
CA LEU A 173 8.33 -9.90 -39.91
C LEU A 173 8.98 -11.21 -39.51
N PHE A 174 9.18 -11.38 -38.20
CA PHE A 174 9.71 -12.60 -37.61
C PHE A 174 8.58 -13.37 -36.93
N GLY A 175 8.48 -14.68 -37.20
CA GLY A 175 7.46 -15.56 -36.64
C GLY A 175 6.36 -15.95 -37.63
N ALA A 176 5.35 -16.69 -37.14
CA ALA A 176 4.24 -17.13 -37.97
C ALA A 176 3.29 -15.96 -38.29
N GLU A 177 3.01 -15.73 -39.57
CA GLU A 177 2.09 -14.66 -40.01
C GLU A 177 0.65 -14.86 -39.54
N ASP A 178 0.31 -16.10 -39.15
CA ASP A 178 -0.99 -16.49 -38.60
C ASP A 178 -1.14 -16.19 -37.09
N THR A 179 -0.11 -15.64 -36.43
CA THR A 179 -0.20 -15.27 -35.02
C THR A 179 -1.28 -14.20 -34.80
N GLN A 180 -2.15 -14.44 -33.81
CA GLN A 180 -3.20 -13.49 -33.44
C GLN A 180 -2.62 -12.33 -32.62
N VAL A 181 -3.00 -11.12 -33.01
CA VAL A 181 -2.57 -9.87 -32.39
C VAL A 181 -3.79 -9.00 -32.08
N SER A 182 -3.73 -8.29 -30.95
CA SER A 182 -4.77 -7.32 -30.61
C SER A 182 -4.42 -5.97 -31.23
N VAL A 183 -5.40 -5.34 -31.87
CA VAL A 183 -5.25 -4.05 -32.55
C VAL A 183 -6.37 -3.10 -32.17
N VAL A 184 -6.11 -1.82 -32.31
CA VAL A 184 -7.11 -0.76 -32.21
C VAL A 184 -6.98 0.18 -33.41
N ASP A 185 -8.12 0.47 -34.04
CA ASP A 185 -8.21 1.41 -35.15
C ASP A 185 -8.73 2.75 -34.63
N LEU A 186 -7.92 3.81 -34.75
CA LEU A 186 -8.23 5.18 -34.33
C LEU A 186 -8.40 6.08 -35.54
N ASP A 187 -9.26 7.09 -35.47
CA ASP A 187 -9.30 8.13 -36.49
C ASP A 187 -7.98 8.92 -36.49
N ILE A 188 -7.40 9.18 -37.66
CA ILE A 188 -6.06 9.78 -37.77
C ILE A 188 -5.98 11.15 -37.10
N ALA A 189 -6.95 12.02 -37.36
CA ALA A 189 -6.98 13.35 -36.77
C ALA A 189 -7.11 13.29 -35.24
N TYR A 190 -7.82 12.30 -34.73
CA TYR A 190 -7.94 12.07 -33.30
C TYR A 190 -6.63 11.54 -32.72
N PHE A 191 -6.02 10.52 -33.34
CA PHE A 191 -4.72 9.99 -32.95
C PHE A 191 -3.67 11.10 -32.87
N GLN A 192 -3.52 11.92 -33.91
CA GLN A 192 -2.56 13.03 -33.93
C GLN A 192 -2.83 14.09 -32.85
N SER A 193 -4.07 14.22 -32.37
CA SER A 193 -4.41 15.14 -31.28
C SER A 193 -4.08 14.60 -29.89
N ILE A 194 -4.00 13.27 -29.74
CA ILE A 194 -3.81 12.63 -28.43
C ILE A 194 -2.48 11.90 -28.27
N CYS A 195 -1.77 11.57 -29.35
CA CYS A 195 -0.48 10.90 -29.26
C CYS A 195 0.62 11.91 -28.90
N PRO A 196 1.71 11.48 -28.24
CA PRO A 196 2.87 12.32 -28.01
C PRO A 196 3.64 12.57 -29.32
N SER A 197 4.44 13.63 -29.34
CA SER A 197 5.46 13.85 -30.36
C SER A 197 6.67 12.95 -30.15
N ILE A 198 7.51 12.82 -31.18
CA ILE A 198 8.73 11.99 -31.12
C ILE A 198 9.71 12.48 -30.03
N ASP A 199 9.77 13.79 -29.80
CA ASP A 199 10.63 14.41 -28.79
C ASP A 199 10.06 14.28 -27.37
N GLU A 200 8.75 14.05 -27.22
CA GLU A 200 8.10 13.86 -25.92
C GLU A 200 8.19 12.42 -25.40
N LEU A 201 8.27 11.44 -26.30
CA LEU A 201 8.31 10.02 -25.95
C LEU A 201 9.40 9.66 -24.92
N PRO A 202 10.65 10.16 -25.02
CA PRO A 202 11.69 9.91 -24.01
C PRO A 202 11.31 10.39 -22.60
N PHE A 203 10.47 11.42 -22.46
CA PHE A 203 10.02 11.91 -21.15
C PHE A 203 8.85 11.11 -20.56
N LEU A 204 8.18 10.31 -21.38
CA LEU A 204 7.06 9.48 -20.96
C LEU A 204 7.47 8.07 -20.54
N ALA A 205 8.74 7.70 -20.66
CA ALA A 205 9.28 6.45 -20.15
C ALA A 205 10.56 6.71 -19.37
N HIS A 206 10.73 6.02 -18.24
CA HIS A 206 11.99 6.03 -17.49
C HIS A 206 12.13 4.73 -16.71
N ALA A 207 13.34 4.46 -16.24
CA ALA A 207 13.58 3.36 -15.33
C ALA A 207 14.03 3.88 -13.97
N ARG A 208 13.75 3.09 -12.93
CA ARG A 208 14.15 3.40 -11.57
C ARG A 208 14.66 2.16 -10.87
N GLU A 209 15.67 2.38 -10.05
CA GLU A 209 16.23 1.39 -9.14
C GLU A 209 15.86 1.81 -7.71
N VAL A 210 15.24 0.89 -6.97
CA VAL A 210 14.78 1.09 -5.58
C VAL A 210 15.32 -0.01 -4.67
N ASN A 211 15.76 0.35 -3.47
CA ASN A 211 16.15 -0.65 -2.48
C ASN A 211 14.88 -1.36 -1.95
N THR A 212 14.83 -2.69 -2.13
CA THR A 212 13.76 -3.58 -1.67
C THR A 212 14.07 -4.27 -0.34
N ASP A 213 15.28 -4.13 0.20
CA ASP A 213 15.70 -4.71 1.48
C ASP A 213 14.83 -4.19 2.64
N GLY A 214 14.38 -5.11 3.50
CA GLY A 214 13.62 -4.79 4.70
C GLY A 214 12.17 -4.32 4.46
N LYS A 215 11.68 -4.33 3.21
CA LYS A 215 10.26 -4.10 2.90
C LYS A 215 9.49 -5.43 2.91
N ILE A 216 8.18 -5.35 3.14
CA ILE A 216 7.31 -6.53 3.15
C ILE A 216 7.33 -7.13 1.74
N LEU A 217 7.92 -8.32 1.62
CA LEU A 217 8.04 -9.09 0.39
C LEU A 217 6.64 -9.56 -0.04
N LEU A 218 5.95 -8.76 -0.85
CA LEU A 218 4.71 -9.17 -1.53
C LEU A 218 5.04 -10.06 -2.75
N GLY A 219 5.90 -11.07 -2.55
CA GLY A 219 6.32 -12.02 -3.59
C GLY A 219 7.47 -11.55 -4.50
N MET A 220 8.34 -10.66 -4.00
CA MET A 220 9.40 -10.02 -4.78
C MET A 220 10.77 -10.70 -4.51
N ASP A 221 11.28 -11.46 -5.47
CA ASP A 221 12.73 -11.64 -5.67
C ASP A 221 13.17 -10.70 -6.81
N ASP A 222 12.69 -9.45 -6.81
CA ASP A 222 13.00 -8.49 -7.87
C ASP A 222 14.25 -7.69 -7.51
N ASP A 223 15.16 -7.62 -8.48
CA ASP A 223 16.42 -6.87 -8.62
C ASP A 223 16.34 -5.35 -8.32
N GLY A 224 15.23 -4.87 -7.75
CA GLY A 224 14.99 -3.47 -7.41
C GLY A 224 14.83 -2.54 -8.61
N CYS A 225 15.05 -3.01 -9.83
CA CYS A 225 14.97 -2.24 -11.07
C CYS A 225 13.62 -2.41 -11.76
N PHE A 226 12.96 -1.30 -12.07
CA PHE A 226 11.65 -1.27 -12.72
C PHE A 226 11.66 -0.26 -13.86
N SER A 227 10.90 -0.52 -14.92
CA SER A 227 10.60 0.48 -15.96
C SER A 227 9.18 1.00 -15.83
N LEU A 228 8.96 2.23 -16.24
CA LEU A 228 7.70 2.93 -16.12
C LEU A 228 7.35 3.64 -17.41
N VAL A 229 6.06 3.67 -17.74
CA VAL A 229 5.50 4.46 -18.83
C VAL A 229 4.36 5.31 -18.29
N PHE A 230 4.30 6.57 -18.70
CA PHE A 230 3.26 7.54 -18.38
C PHE A 230 2.35 7.81 -19.58
N SER A 231 1.11 8.21 -19.30
CA SER A 231 0.27 8.83 -20.31
C SER A 231 0.57 10.32 -20.44
N ASN A 232 0.36 10.85 -21.65
CA ASN A 232 0.47 12.28 -21.95
C ASN A 232 -0.83 13.07 -21.68
N ARG A 233 -1.95 12.40 -21.34
CA ARG A 233 -3.24 13.03 -21.02
C ARG A 233 -3.65 12.70 -19.58
N LEU A 234 -4.32 13.66 -18.94
CA LEU A 234 -4.98 13.44 -17.66
C LEU A 234 -6.36 12.79 -17.87
N PRO A 235 -6.86 11.99 -16.91
CA PRO A 235 -8.21 11.42 -16.97
C PRO A 235 -9.29 12.50 -16.84
N VAL A 236 -10.45 12.27 -17.45
CA VAL A 236 -11.61 13.15 -17.29
C VAL A 236 -12.51 12.66 -16.15
N ALA A 237 -12.97 13.58 -15.31
CA ALA A 237 -13.96 13.33 -14.27
C ALA A 237 -15.20 14.24 -14.45
N PRO A 238 -16.42 13.77 -14.11
CA PRO A 238 -16.75 12.38 -13.81
C PRO A 238 -16.78 11.53 -15.10
N GLY A 239 -16.17 10.35 -15.08
CA GLY A 239 -16.16 9.50 -16.28
C GLY A 239 -15.41 8.18 -16.13
N GLN A 240 -15.79 7.21 -16.98
CA GLN A 240 -15.06 5.96 -17.15
C GLN A 240 -13.98 6.13 -18.21
N ASN A 241 -12.72 6.16 -17.78
CA ASN A 241 -11.58 6.34 -18.65
C ASN A 241 -11.02 4.97 -19.04
N THR A 242 -10.61 4.81 -20.30
CA THR A 242 -10.00 3.58 -20.81
C THR A 242 -8.56 3.85 -21.22
N MET A 243 -7.61 3.09 -20.67
CA MET A 243 -6.19 3.20 -21.01
C MET A 243 -5.83 2.14 -22.03
N TYR A 244 -5.11 2.56 -23.08
CA TYR A 244 -4.51 1.67 -24.06
C TYR A 244 -2.99 1.76 -23.99
N LEU A 245 -2.35 0.62 -23.71
CA LEU A 245 -0.92 0.44 -23.93
C LEU A 245 -0.72 0.05 -25.39
N VAL A 246 -0.13 0.94 -26.16
CA VAL A 246 0.03 0.80 -27.62
C VAL A 246 1.50 0.70 -28.01
N SER A 247 1.74 0.03 -29.13
CA SER A 247 3.02 0.07 -29.84
C SER A 247 3.04 1.24 -30.83
N TYR A 248 4.11 2.02 -30.80
CA TYR A 248 4.44 3.03 -31.80
C TYR A 248 5.44 2.52 -32.85
N GLU A 249 5.82 1.24 -32.79
CA GLU A 249 6.71 0.62 -33.77
C GLU A 249 6.15 0.78 -35.20
N GLY A 250 6.92 1.43 -36.08
CA GLY A 250 6.51 1.73 -37.46
C GLY A 250 5.55 2.90 -37.63
N HIS A 251 5.30 3.70 -36.58
CA HIS A 251 4.46 4.91 -36.63
C HIS A 251 5.18 6.22 -36.26
N GLN A 252 6.51 6.22 -36.20
CA GLN A 252 7.35 7.39 -35.92
C GLN A 252 7.01 8.62 -36.80
N ALA A 253 6.69 8.40 -38.08
CA ALA A 253 6.32 9.46 -39.02
C ALA A 253 4.85 9.91 -38.92
N HIS A 254 4.06 9.32 -38.02
CA HIS A 254 2.62 9.57 -37.88
C HIS A 254 2.25 10.21 -36.53
N LEU A 255 3.23 10.36 -35.64
CA LEU A 255 3.09 10.99 -34.32
C LEU A 255 2.68 12.47 -34.40
N HIS A 256 2.41 13.07 -33.24
CA HIS A 256 2.02 14.47 -33.14
C HIS A 256 3.05 15.39 -33.80
N GLY A 257 2.55 16.36 -34.58
CA GLY A 257 3.39 17.31 -35.33
C GLY A 257 3.87 16.81 -36.70
N SER A 258 3.70 15.52 -37.02
CA SER A 258 4.09 14.96 -38.32
C SER A 258 2.99 15.09 -39.37
N THR A 259 3.39 15.13 -40.65
CA THR A 259 2.45 15.14 -41.79
C THR A 259 2.30 13.73 -42.35
N ILE A 260 1.08 13.20 -42.31
CA ILE A 260 0.77 11.87 -42.84
C ILE A 260 0.47 11.99 -44.34
N SER A 261 1.25 11.29 -45.17
CA SER A 261 1.02 11.22 -46.61
C SER A 261 0.16 10.01 -46.98
N GLY A 262 -1.00 10.24 -47.59
CA GLY A 262 -1.89 9.19 -48.11
C GLY A 262 -3.38 9.49 -47.90
N ASP A 263 -4.26 8.78 -48.61
CA ASP A 263 -5.73 8.85 -48.42
C ASP A 263 -6.18 7.86 -47.33
N TYR A 264 -5.69 8.09 -46.11
CA TYR A 264 -6.02 7.28 -44.94
C TYR A 264 -7.00 8.03 -44.04
N THR A 265 -7.98 7.31 -43.49
CA THR A 265 -8.93 7.86 -42.51
C THR A 265 -8.63 7.38 -41.09
N LYS A 266 -8.09 6.17 -40.97
CA LYS A 266 -7.81 5.52 -39.68
C LYS A 266 -6.37 5.03 -39.62
N ILE A 267 -5.84 4.93 -38.41
CA ILE A 267 -4.54 4.37 -38.10
C ILE A 267 -4.73 3.15 -37.22
N ARG A 268 -4.02 2.07 -37.54
CA ARG A 268 -4.06 0.82 -36.78
C ARG A 268 -2.87 0.72 -35.87
N LEU A 269 -3.11 0.61 -34.57
CA LEU A 269 -2.07 0.40 -33.56
C LEU A 269 -2.16 -1.00 -32.97
N VAL A 270 -1.01 -1.58 -32.65
CA VAL A 270 -0.97 -2.82 -31.87
C VAL A 270 -1.28 -2.50 -30.41
N LEU A 271 -2.27 -3.20 -29.85
CA LEU A 271 -2.69 -3.07 -28.46
C LEU A 271 -2.01 -4.13 -27.61
N LEU A 272 -1.11 -3.70 -26.72
CA LEU A 272 -0.35 -4.58 -25.84
C LEU A 272 -1.05 -4.81 -24.50
N GLY A 273 -1.98 -3.92 -24.13
CA GLY A 273 -2.76 -4.03 -22.91
C GLY A 273 -3.85 -2.97 -22.82
N THR A 274 -4.91 -3.25 -22.07
CA THR A 274 -6.00 -2.32 -21.84
C THR A 274 -6.55 -2.47 -20.43
N TRP A 275 -6.91 -1.36 -19.78
CA TRP A 275 -7.67 -1.38 -18.55
C TRP A 275 -8.56 -0.14 -18.43
N GLN A 276 -9.52 -0.21 -17.53
CA GLN A 276 -10.49 0.86 -17.31
C GLN A 276 -10.52 1.24 -15.84
N PHE A 277 -10.84 2.49 -15.55
CA PHE A 277 -11.09 2.98 -14.20
C PHE A 277 -12.09 4.13 -14.26
N LYS A 278 -12.70 4.45 -13.13
CA LYS A 278 -13.67 5.54 -13.04
C LYS A 278 -13.09 6.68 -12.22
N ALA A 279 -12.97 7.84 -12.85
CA ALA A 279 -12.63 9.08 -12.15
C ALA A 279 -13.92 9.70 -11.62
N LEU A 280 -14.00 9.88 -10.32
CA LEU A 280 -15.10 10.56 -9.63
C LEU A 280 -14.85 12.07 -9.63
N ASP A 281 -15.94 12.82 -9.59
CA ASP A 281 -15.86 14.27 -9.44
C ASP A 281 -15.31 14.62 -8.05
N ALA A 282 -14.35 15.55 -8.01
CA ALA A 282 -13.73 15.96 -6.77
C ALA A 282 -14.74 16.75 -5.92
N GLN A 283 -14.93 16.36 -4.66
CA GLN A 283 -15.81 17.08 -3.72
C GLN A 283 -15.25 18.45 -3.27
N GLY A 284 -14.17 18.92 -3.90
CA GLY A 284 -13.42 20.13 -3.58
C GLY A 284 -11.93 19.86 -3.47
N SER A 285 -11.12 20.91 -3.62
CA SER A 285 -9.68 20.81 -3.37
C SER A 285 -9.39 20.50 -1.90
N PHE A 286 -8.22 19.96 -1.58
CA PHE A 286 -7.78 19.77 -0.19
C PHE A 286 -7.93 21.05 0.64
N ILE A 287 -7.56 22.21 0.06
CA ILE A 287 -7.70 23.52 0.72
C ILE A 287 -9.17 23.81 1.01
N GLN A 288 -10.08 23.53 0.07
CA GLN A 288 -11.51 23.73 0.27
C GLN A 288 -12.08 22.78 1.33
N LEU A 289 -11.64 21.52 1.36
CA LEU A 289 -12.00 20.58 2.42
C LEU A 289 -11.50 21.03 3.78
N MET A 290 -10.25 21.50 3.88
CA MET A 290 -9.69 22.04 5.13
C MET A 290 -10.40 23.32 5.57
N ALA A 291 -10.68 24.23 4.64
CA ALA A 291 -11.44 25.45 4.91
C ALA A 291 -12.86 25.12 5.40
N ASN A 292 -13.51 24.10 4.81
CA ASN A 292 -14.82 23.62 5.23
C ASN A 292 -14.79 23.07 6.67
N LEU A 293 -13.70 22.42 7.09
CA LEU A 293 -13.52 22.01 8.49
C LEU A 293 -13.35 23.22 9.42
N CYS A 294 -12.76 24.32 8.98
CA CYS A 294 -12.63 25.53 9.78
C CYS A 294 -13.95 26.31 9.94
N LEU A 295 -14.98 26.01 9.16
CA LEU A 295 -16.29 26.65 9.31
C LEU A 295 -16.91 26.30 10.67
N SER A 296 -17.54 27.30 11.29
CA SER A 296 -18.17 27.14 12.60
C SER A 296 -19.21 26.02 12.58
N GLY A 297 -18.99 24.97 13.37
CA GLY A 297 -19.87 23.80 13.43
C GLY A 297 -19.45 22.62 12.54
N ARG A 298 -18.44 22.77 11.67
CA ARG A 298 -18.01 21.73 10.73
C ARG A 298 -16.60 21.19 10.97
N GLY A 299 -15.93 21.58 12.06
CA GLY A 299 -14.66 20.98 12.47
C GLY A 299 -14.25 21.26 13.90
N GLY A 300 -13.08 20.72 14.25
CA GLY A 300 -12.54 20.71 15.61
C GLY A 300 -13.35 19.83 16.55
N VAL A 301 -13.41 20.24 17.82
CA VAL A 301 -14.07 19.50 18.91
C VAL A 301 -15.58 19.32 18.70
N LYS A 302 -16.19 20.16 17.84
CA LYS A 302 -17.61 20.05 17.45
C LYS A 302 -17.91 18.81 16.59
N LEU A 303 -16.91 18.17 15.97
CA LEU A 303 -17.09 16.88 15.30
C LEU A 303 -17.44 15.75 16.27
N LEU A 304 -17.14 15.93 17.56
CA LEU A 304 -17.48 15.00 18.64
C LEU A 304 -18.85 15.33 19.27
N GLN A 305 -19.58 16.29 18.70
CA GLN A 305 -20.92 16.69 19.11
C GLN A 305 -21.91 16.32 18.00
N MET A 306 -23.14 15.97 18.40
CA MET A 306 -24.22 15.83 17.43
C MET A 306 -24.53 17.22 16.83
N PRO A 307 -24.61 17.37 15.50
CA PRO A 307 -24.95 18.64 14.90
C PRO A 307 -26.39 19.01 15.30
N LEU A 308 -26.53 20.19 15.89
CA LEU A 308 -27.84 20.81 16.10
C LEU A 308 -28.27 21.39 14.75
N SER A 309 -29.26 20.79 14.08
CA SER A 309 -29.87 21.41 12.91
C SER A 309 -30.81 22.54 13.38
N ASP A 310 -30.86 23.63 12.61
CA ASP A 310 -31.80 24.74 12.84
C ASP A 310 -33.27 24.29 12.73
N GLU A 311 -33.53 23.08 12.22
CA GLU A 311 -34.85 22.45 12.07
C GLU A 311 -35.31 21.71 13.34
N THR A 312 -34.41 21.45 14.28
CA THR A 312 -34.79 20.92 15.59
C THR A 312 -35.47 22.06 16.35
N GLY A 313 -36.72 21.90 16.75
CA GLY A 313 -37.52 22.94 17.41
C GLY A 313 -36.94 23.49 18.72
N GLN A 314 -37.75 24.08 19.59
CA GLN A 314 -37.26 24.58 20.89
C GLN A 314 -36.71 23.43 21.75
N ILE A 315 -35.39 23.30 21.81
CA ILE A 315 -34.66 22.40 22.71
C ILE A 315 -34.54 23.10 24.07
N SER A 316 -34.73 22.35 25.17
CA SER A 316 -34.48 22.90 26.52
C SER A 316 -33.01 23.28 26.69
N GLU A 317 -32.73 24.29 27.52
CA GLU A 317 -31.36 24.75 27.75
C GLU A 317 -30.45 23.62 28.25
N ASP A 318 -30.99 22.70 29.06
CA ASP A 318 -30.26 21.56 29.60
C ASP A 318 -29.95 20.49 28.55
N ALA A 319 -30.89 20.21 27.63
CA ALA A 319 -30.63 19.30 26.52
C ALA A 319 -29.61 19.88 25.54
N GLN A 320 -29.63 21.19 25.32
CA GLN A 320 -28.62 21.87 24.50
C GLN A 320 -27.22 21.77 25.13
N LYS A 321 -27.11 21.98 26.45
CA LYS A 321 -25.85 21.77 27.20
C LYS A 321 -25.39 20.32 27.13
N ALA A 322 -26.28 19.34 27.27
CA ALA A 322 -25.95 17.92 27.17
C ALA A 322 -25.36 17.56 25.80
N ILE A 323 -25.99 18.03 24.71
CA ILE A 323 -25.50 17.80 23.34
C ILE A 323 -24.13 18.46 23.12
N GLN A 324 -23.93 19.68 23.63
CA GLN A 324 -22.62 20.35 23.59
C GLN A 324 -21.55 19.61 24.40
N MET A 325 -21.93 18.91 25.48
CA MET A 325 -21.02 18.02 26.21
C MET A 325 -20.76 16.68 25.51
N GLY A 326 -21.41 16.41 24.37
CA GLY A 326 -21.25 15.19 23.57
C GLY A 326 -22.19 14.07 23.95
N TYR A 327 -23.28 14.36 24.68
CA TYR A 327 -24.35 13.41 24.91
C TYR A 327 -25.27 13.33 23.68
N VAL A 328 -25.67 12.11 23.34
CA VAL A 328 -26.61 11.81 22.27
C VAL A 328 -27.82 11.14 22.91
N PRO A 329 -29.05 11.62 22.64
CA PRO A 329 -30.25 10.95 23.10
C PRO A 329 -30.44 9.68 22.27
N ILE A 330 -30.61 8.54 22.95
CA ILE A 330 -30.91 7.26 22.31
C ILE A 330 -32.22 6.70 22.87
N GLN A 331 -32.99 6.05 22.03
CA GLN A 331 -34.15 5.28 22.47
C GLN A 331 -33.64 4.00 23.14
N ASN A 332 -34.09 3.77 24.36
CA ASN A 332 -33.69 2.65 25.19
C ASN A 332 -34.91 1.83 25.62
N ASN A 333 -34.84 0.53 25.37
CA ASN A 333 -35.88 -0.41 25.76
C ASN A 333 -35.50 -1.02 27.11
N MET A 334 -36.26 -0.66 28.13
CA MET A 334 -36.04 -1.14 29.49
C MET A 334 -36.40 -2.62 29.60
N ARG A 335 -35.84 -3.28 30.61
CA ARG A 335 -36.09 -4.71 30.87
C ARG A 335 -37.58 -5.04 31.12
N GLN A 336 -38.36 -4.06 31.56
CA GLN A 336 -39.81 -4.20 31.76
C GLN A 336 -40.63 -4.03 30.46
N GLY A 337 -39.98 -3.76 29.32
CA GLY A 337 -40.63 -3.53 28.04
C GLY A 337 -41.06 -2.08 27.80
N GLU A 338 -40.77 -1.17 28.73
CA GLU A 338 -41.00 0.26 28.56
C GLU A 338 -39.95 0.87 27.63
N GLU A 339 -40.40 1.71 26.69
CA GLU A 339 -39.51 2.50 25.85
C GLU A 339 -39.29 3.87 26.49
N SER A 340 -38.04 4.22 26.74
CA SER A 340 -37.66 5.52 27.32
C SER A 340 -36.48 6.12 26.58
N THR A 341 -36.27 7.43 26.73
CA THR A 341 -35.08 8.09 26.20
C THR A 341 -33.99 8.08 27.24
N SER A 342 -32.78 7.71 26.83
CA SER A 342 -31.61 7.74 27.69
C SER A 342 -30.47 8.52 27.04
N TRP A 343 -29.62 9.12 27.87
CA TRP A 343 -28.38 9.72 27.43
C TRP A 343 -27.30 8.67 27.18
N TYR A 344 -26.65 8.78 26.03
CA TYR A 344 -25.43 8.05 25.71
C TYR A 344 -24.30 9.02 25.41
N ARG A 345 -23.07 8.65 25.78
CA ARG A 345 -21.86 9.43 25.45
C ARG A 345 -20.72 8.48 25.14
N GLY A 346 -20.07 8.71 24.01
CA GLY A 346 -18.94 7.89 23.57
C GLY A 346 -17.65 8.17 24.37
N PRO A 347 -16.59 7.37 24.14
CA PRO A 347 -15.30 7.55 24.81
C PRO A 347 -14.55 8.80 24.35
N PHE A 348 -14.78 9.25 23.11
CA PHE A 348 -14.23 10.50 22.58
C PHE A 348 -15.22 11.62 22.81
N VAL A 349 -14.83 12.56 23.66
CA VAL A 349 -15.74 13.58 24.18
C VAL A 349 -15.27 15.00 23.87
N PRO A 350 -16.20 15.93 23.61
CA PRO A 350 -15.88 17.30 23.23
C PRO A 350 -15.49 18.21 24.41
N SER A 351 -15.51 17.69 25.64
CA SER A 351 -15.25 18.48 26.84
C SER A 351 -14.31 17.70 27.76
N PRO A 352 -13.35 18.37 28.43
CA PRO A 352 -12.44 17.72 29.36
C PRO A 352 -13.21 16.93 30.42
N THR A 353 -12.83 15.66 30.62
CA THR A 353 -13.40 14.82 31.68
C THR A 353 -12.38 14.66 32.80
N LYS A 354 -12.88 14.59 34.03
CA LYS A 354 -12.07 14.24 35.19
C LYS A 354 -12.19 12.74 35.43
N ARG A 355 -11.07 12.06 35.66
CA ARG A 355 -11.07 10.68 36.12
C ARG A 355 -11.52 10.66 37.57
N ASP A 356 -12.60 9.93 37.83
CA ASP A 356 -13.07 9.69 39.18
C ASP A 356 -12.87 8.22 39.53
N PHE A 357 -12.07 7.98 40.57
CA PHE A 357 -11.76 6.66 41.08
C PHE A 357 -12.59 6.31 42.33
N SER A 358 -13.49 7.19 42.77
CA SER A 358 -14.40 6.88 43.88
C SER A 358 -15.44 5.83 43.51
N TYR A 359 -15.66 5.62 42.21
CA TYR A 359 -16.55 4.59 41.71
C TYR A 359 -15.87 3.22 41.81
N GLY A 360 -16.47 2.34 42.62
CA GLY A 360 -15.94 1.02 42.93
C GLY A 360 -15.88 0.07 41.72
N PRO A 361 -15.45 -1.19 41.91
CA PRO A 361 -15.50 -2.16 40.83
C PRO A 361 -16.96 -2.43 40.44
N TYR A 362 -17.34 -2.06 39.23
CA TYR A 362 -18.64 -2.44 38.66
C TYR A 362 -18.66 -3.94 38.33
N HIS A 363 -19.61 -4.68 38.90
CA HIS A 363 -19.75 -6.12 38.70
C HIS A 363 -20.39 -6.51 37.37
N TYR A 364 -21.29 -5.67 36.85
CA TYR A 364 -22.01 -5.86 35.60
C TYR A 364 -22.33 -4.50 34.98
N SER A 365 -22.66 -4.48 33.68
CA SER A 365 -22.93 -3.25 32.91
C SER A 365 -23.97 -2.35 33.57
N ASP A 366 -25.07 -2.94 34.04
CA ASP A 366 -26.22 -2.19 34.54
C ASP A 366 -25.91 -1.47 35.87
N HIS A 367 -24.91 -1.94 36.61
CA HIS A 367 -24.44 -1.28 37.82
C HIS A 367 -23.77 0.08 37.53
N ALA A 368 -23.34 0.28 36.28
CA ALA A 368 -22.74 1.52 35.80
C ALA A 368 -23.76 2.41 35.05
N ILE A 369 -25.07 2.18 35.21
CA ILE A 369 -26.09 3.11 34.72
C ILE A 369 -26.27 4.22 35.75
N HIS A 370 -26.19 5.48 35.31
CA HIS A 370 -26.47 6.63 36.17
C HIS A 370 -27.90 7.12 35.92
N TYR A 371 -28.59 7.52 36.98
CA TYR A 371 -29.93 8.12 36.88
C TYR A 371 -29.86 9.56 37.36
N ASP A 372 -30.35 10.48 36.54
CA ASP A 372 -30.50 11.88 36.92
C ASP A 372 -31.93 12.12 37.44
N PRO A 373 -32.12 12.35 38.75
CA PRO A 373 -33.44 12.52 39.35
C PRO A 373 -34.10 13.85 38.99
N GLU A 374 -33.35 14.87 38.54
CA GLU A 374 -33.93 16.18 38.16
C GLU A 374 -34.61 16.09 36.80
N ASN A 375 -33.98 15.38 35.85
CA ASN A 375 -34.46 15.25 34.48
C ASN A 375 -35.23 13.94 34.24
N GLY A 376 -35.17 12.99 35.18
CA GLY A 376 -35.81 11.67 35.06
C GLY A 376 -35.20 10.77 33.98
N LEU A 377 -33.99 11.07 33.51
CA LEU A 377 -33.33 10.39 32.40
C LEU A 377 -32.20 9.48 32.90
N PHE A 378 -32.07 8.32 32.26
CA PHE A 378 -30.95 7.42 32.48
C PHE A 378 -29.76 7.81 31.60
N ASN A 379 -28.55 7.59 32.10
CA ASN A 379 -27.30 7.80 31.40
C ASN A 379 -26.54 6.47 31.32
N HIS A 380 -26.40 5.96 30.10
CA HIS A 380 -25.76 4.67 29.81
C HIS A 380 -24.27 4.78 29.47
N ALA A 381 -23.66 5.98 29.45
CA ALA A 381 -22.28 6.16 29.02
C ALA A 381 -21.29 5.22 29.73
N TYR A 382 -21.39 5.10 31.05
CA TYR A 382 -20.52 4.23 31.85
C TYR A 382 -20.85 2.75 31.68
N SER A 383 -22.14 2.38 31.57
CA SER A 383 -22.57 1.00 31.29
C SER A 383 -22.05 0.50 29.95
N SER A 384 -22.11 1.33 28.91
CA SER A 384 -21.57 1.02 27.60
C SER A 384 -20.05 0.93 27.63
N ALA A 385 -19.36 1.87 28.31
CA ALA A 385 -17.91 1.82 28.46
C ALA A 385 -17.43 0.54 29.17
N TRP A 386 -18.13 0.11 30.23
CA TRP A 386 -17.84 -1.13 30.93
C TRP A 386 -18.00 -2.34 29.99
N GLN A 387 -19.09 -2.40 29.22
CA GLN A 387 -19.34 -3.52 28.31
C GLN A 387 -18.36 -3.53 27.13
N THR A 388 -18.01 -2.38 26.57
CA THR A 388 -16.96 -2.25 25.55
C THR A 388 -15.61 -2.73 26.09
N GLY A 389 -15.23 -2.31 27.30
CA GLY A 389 -14.01 -2.77 27.94
C GLY A 389 -13.99 -4.29 28.14
N ARG A 390 -15.11 -4.88 28.58
CA ARG A 390 -15.26 -6.33 28.70
C ARG A 390 -15.11 -7.04 27.35
N LEU A 391 -15.73 -6.53 26.29
CA LEU A 391 -15.64 -7.12 24.95
C LEU A 391 -14.23 -7.02 24.38
N LEU A 392 -13.55 -5.88 24.55
CA LEU A 392 -12.15 -5.70 24.15
C LEU A 392 -11.24 -6.68 24.89
N ALA A 393 -11.43 -6.81 26.20
CA ALA A 393 -10.69 -7.76 27.03
C ALA A 393 -10.91 -9.21 26.58
N LEU A 394 -12.14 -9.60 26.22
CA LEU A 394 -12.45 -10.94 25.70
C LEU A 394 -11.93 -11.16 24.27
N SER A 395 -11.78 -10.10 23.47
CA SER A 395 -11.23 -10.21 22.11
C SER A 395 -9.72 -10.47 22.09
N ASP A 396 -9.01 -10.08 23.16
CA ASP A 396 -7.60 -10.36 23.33
C ASP A 396 -7.39 -11.79 23.88
N SER A 397 -6.81 -12.66 23.04
CA SER A 397 -6.52 -14.06 23.38
C SER A 397 -5.53 -14.18 24.54
N ASN A 398 -4.58 -13.26 24.65
CA ASN A 398 -3.56 -13.28 25.70
C ASN A 398 -4.17 -12.88 27.04
N PHE A 399 -4.96 -11.81 27.06
CA PHE A 399 -5.71 -11.40 28.25
C PHE A 399 -6.65 -12.51 28.73
N SER A 400 -7.42 -13.10 27.82
CA SER A 400 -8.38 -14.17 28.14
C SER A 400 -7.70 -15.41 28.73
N SER A 401 -6.58 -15.83 28.14
CA SER A 401 -5.78 -16.95 28.64
C SER A 401 -5.19 -16.67 30.02
N ALA A 402 -4.64 -15.47 30.23
CA ALA A 402 -4.09 -15.05 31.51
C ALA A 402 -5.15 -14.98 32.60
N MET A 403 -6.34 -14.43 32.31
CA MET A 403 -7.45 -14.34 33.25
C MET A 403 -7.97 -15.74 33.65
N PHE A 404 -8.08 -16.66 32.69
CA PHE A 404 -8.50 -18.04 32.97
C PHE A 404 -7.48 -18.79 33.82
N ASN A 405 -6.19 -18.65 33.50
CA ASN A 405 -5.11 -19.25 34.28
C ASN A 405 -5.05 -18.67 35.70
N TRP A 406 -5.21 -17.36 35.86
CA TRP A 406 -5.31 -16.71 37.17
C TRP A 406 -6.47 -17.27 37.99
N ARG A 407 -7.66 -17.39 37.38
CA ARG A 407 -8.85 -17.96 38.04
C ARG A 407 -8.62 -19.41 38.45
N ASN A 408 -8.03 -20.24 37.58
CA ASN A 408 -7.72 -21.63 37.89
C ASN A 408 -6.67 -21.74 39.01
N ASN A 409 -5.63 -20.91 38.99
CA ASN A 409 -4.62 -20.87 40.04
C ASN A 409 -5.23 -20.45 41.38
N TYR A 410 -6.13 -19.46 41.37
CA TYR A 410 -6.85 -19.04 42.56
C TYR A 410 -7.75 -20.16 43.11
N LEU A 411 -8.54 -20.83 42.26
CA LEU A 411 -9.36 -21.97 42.68
C LEU A 411 -8.51 -23.13 43.21
N ASN A 412 -7.41 -23.45 42.54
CA ASN A 412 -6.46 -24.47 42.98
C ASN A 412 -5.82 -24.09 44.33
N SER A 413 -5.49 -22.82 44.53
CA SER A 413 -4.99 -22.34 45.83
C SER A 413 -6.05 -22.50 46.93
N ILE A 414 -7.31 -22.16 46.69
CA ILE A 414 -8.40 -22.35 47.66
C ILE A 414 -8.59 -23.83 47.96
N VAL A 415 -8.59 -24.69 46.95
CA VAL A 415 -8.73 -26.15 47.12
C VAL A 415 -7.56 -26.72 47.91
N ASN A 416 -6.33 -26.28 47.60
CA ASN A 416 -5.13 -26.73 48.32
C ASN A 416 -5.11 -26.21 49.76
N SER A 417 -5.48 -24.95 50.00
CA SER A 417 -5.64 -24.41 51.35
C SER A 417 -6.75 -25.12 52.12
N THR A 418 -7.86 -25.48 51.48
CA THR A 418 -8.94 -26.26 52.12
C THR A 418 -8.46 -27.68 52.44
N LYS A 419 -7.75 -28.34 51.52
CA LYS A 419 -7.15 -29.68 51.76
C LYS A 419 -6.07 -29.64 52.84
N GLN A 420 -5.27 -28.58 52.89
CA GLN A 420 -4.29 -28.36 53.96
C GLN A 420 -4.98 -28.05 55.29
N LEU A 421 -6.07 -27.29 55.31
CA LEU A 421 -6.88 -27.06 56.52
C LEU A 421 -7.57 -28.35 57.01
N ASP A 422 -8.00 -29.24 56.12
CA ASP A 422 -8.50 -30.57 56.50
C ASP A 422 -7.37 -31.48 57.00
N GLY A 423 -6.20 -31.43 56.37
CA GLY A 423 -5.00 -32.17 56.79
C GLY A 423 -4.41 -31.67 58.11
N GLU A 424 -4.38 -30.35 58.33
CA GLU A 424 -3.93 -29.71 59.57
C GLU A 424 -4.97 -29.82 60.67
N LYS A 425 -6.29 -29.84 60.40
CA LYS A 425 -7.29 -30.19 61.41
C LYS A 425 -7.18 -31.65 61.82
N MET A 426 -6.92 -32.58 60.89
CA MET A 426 -6.63 -33.98 61.20
C MET A 426 -5.31 -34.14 61.98
N MET A 427 -4.25 -33.41 61.63
CA MET A 427 -2.96 -33.46 62.35
C MET A 427 -2.96 -32.69 63.67
N ALA A 428 -3.72 -31.61 63.82
CA ALA A 428 -3.85 -30.88 65.08
C ALA A 428 -4.72 -31.66 66.08
N ILE A 429 -5.80 -32.33 65.62
CA ILE A 429 -6.61 -33.25 66.45
C ILE A 429 -5.80 -34.50 66.83
N ALA A 430 -4.91 -34.99 65.96
CA ALA A 430 -4.03 -36.13 66.26
C ALA A 430 -2.78 -35.76 67.08
N GLY A 431 -2.29 -34.52 66.95
CA GLY A 431 -1.07 -34.01 67.60
C GLY A 431 -1.30 -33.43 69.00
N GLU A 432 -2.51 -32.97 69.32
CA GLU A 432 -2.88 -32.48 70.66
C GLU A 432 -3.40 -33.59 71.60
N ALA A 433 -2.95 -34.83 71.42
CA ALA A 433 -3.07 -35.86 72.46
C ALA A 433 -2.00 -35.69 73.58
N HIS A 434 -1.06 -34.73 73.48
CA HIS A 434 -0.05 -34.46 74.51
C HIS A 434 0.14 -32.95 74.78
N GLY A 435 -0.56 -32.43 75.78
CA GLY A 435 -0.16 -31.23 76.55
C GLY A 435 -0.96 -29.95 76.27
N MET A 436 -1.62 -29.44 77.31
CA MET A 436 -2.41 -28.18 77.31
C MET A 436 -1.52 -26.91 77.16
N MET A 437 -2.01 -25.90 76.38
CA MET A 437 -1.84 -24.40 76.47
C MET A 437 -1.38 -23.71 75.14
N PRO A 438 -1.66 -22.40 74.88
CA PRO A 438 -2.94 -21.77 74.49
C PRO A 438 -2.91 -20.98 73.14
N ALA A 439 -4.11 -20.69 72.61
CA ALA A 439 -4.47 -20.15 71.28
C ALA A 439 -3.78 -18.86 70.73
N ALA A 440 -2.90 -18.19 71.48
CA ALA A 440 -2.21 -16.97 71.03
C ALA A 440 -1.11 -17.26 69.99
N HIS A 441 -0.43 -18.41 70.10
CA HIS A 441 0.64 -18.80 69.19
C HIS A 441 0.10 -19.24 67.81
N ALA A 442 -1.13 -19.78 67.77
CA ALA A 442 -1.80 -20.16 66.53
C ALA A 442 -2.11 -18.94 65.64
N ARG A 443 -2.52 -17.80 66.22
CA ARG A 443 -2.77 -16.58 65.46
C ARG A 443 -1.49 -15.93 64.92
N ALA A 444 -0.40 -15.96 65.70
CA ALA A 444 0.90 -15.45 65.26
C ALA A 444 1.49 -16.29 64.13
N ALA A 445 1.37 -17.62 64.21
CA ALA A 445 1.80 -18.54 63.15
C ALA A 445 1.03 -18.34 61.84
N VAL A 446 -0.30 -18.13 61.91
CA VAL A 446 -1.16 -17.86 60.74
C VAL A 446 -0.83 -16.52 60.09
N GLY A 447 -0.53 -15.47 60.87
CA GLY A 447 -0.12 -14.16 60.34
C GLY A 447 1.24 -14.21 59.61
N MET A 448 2.18 -15.00 60.11
CA MET A 448 3.50 -15.18 59.50
C MET A 448 3.44 -15.99 58.20
N LEU A 449 2.54 -16.99 58.14
CA LEU A 449 2.32 -17.84 56.97
C LEU A 449 1.70 -17.07 55.79
N LEU A 450 0.78 -16.13 56.07
CA LEU A 450 0.10 -15.34 55.04
C LEU A 450 0.95 -14.18 54.49
N ALA A 451 1.87 -13.62 55.29
CA ALA A 451 2.68 -12.47 54.88
C ALA A 451 3.91 -12.83 54.01
N GLY A 452 4.43 -14.06 54.13
CA GLY A 452 5.65 -14.49 53.44
C GLY A 452 5.48 -14.85 51.95
N GLY A 453 4.27 -15.25 51.53
CA GLY A 453 4.02 -15.83 50.20
C GLY A 453 3.86 -14.83 49.05
N PHE A 454 3.65 -13.53 49.33
CA PHE A 454 3.25 -12.56 48.30
C PHE A 454 4.35 -11.57 47.86
N SER A 455 5.51 -11.51 48.52
CA SER A 455 6.51 -10.46 48.27
C SER A 455 7.67 -10.82 47.30
N LYS A 456 7.76 -12.07 46.82
CA LYS A 456 8.91 -12.53 46.01
C LYS A 456 8.55 -13.35 44.76
N VAL A 457 7.48 -12.98 44.06
CA VAL A 457 7.21 -13.52 42.72
C VAL A 457 7.71 -12.52 41.68
N LYS A 458 8.87 -12.81 41.06
CA LYS A 458 9.30 -12.12 39.83
C LYS A 458 8.42 -12.63 38.70
N TRP A 459 7.45 -11.81 38.29
CA TRP A 459 6.61 -12.09 37.14
C TRP A 459 7.45 -11.99 35.85
N PRO A 460 7.38 -12.95 34.93
CA PRO A 460 8.00 -12.80 33.62
C PRO A 460 7.29 -11.68 32.85
N GLN A 461 7.98 -10.57 32.62
CA GLN A 461 7.51 -9.50 31.76
C GLN A 461 7.80 -9.87 30.30
N ILE A 462 6.76 -9.87 29.47
CA ILE A 462 6.91 -10.00 28.02
C ILE A 462 7.41 -8.66 27.51
N LEU A 463 8.60 -8.64 26.91
CA LEU A 463 9.12 -7.47 26.21
C LEU A 463 8.20 -7.13 25.04
N SER A 464 7.78 -5.88 24.97
CA SER A 464 6.92 -5.38 23.90
C SER A 464 7.64 -5.45 22.55
N ARG A 465 6.88 -5.58 21.45
CA ARG A 465 7.45 -5.61 20.08
C ARG A 465 8.27 -4.36 19.77
N THR A 466 7.93 -3.24 20.40
CA THR A 466 8.63 -1.96 20.35
C THR A 466 10.06 -2.05 20.91
N GLU A 467 10.25 -2.76 22.03
CA GLU A 467 11.57 -2.96 22.66
C GLU A 467 12.49 -3.91 21.87
N ARG A 468 11.92 -4.77 21.00
CA ARG A 468 12.71 -5.65 20.12
C ARG A 468 13.28 -4.93 18.88
N VAL A 469 12.63 -3.85 18.45
CA VAL A 469 12.98 -3.07 17.25
C VAL A 469 13.94 -1.92 17.60
N LEU A 470 13.84 -1.38 18.81
CA LEU A 470 14.72 -0.34 19.33
C LEU A 470 16.02 -0.96 19.90
N GLN A 471 16.88 -1.48 19.01
CA GLN A 471 18.23 -1.92 19.42
C GLN A 471 19.15 -0.72 19.68
N GLU A 472 20.12 -0.90 20.57
CA GLU A 472 21.16 0.09 20.84
C GLU A 472 21.96 0.37 19.57
N GLY A 473 21.92 1.63 19.10
CA GLY A 473 22.60 2.07 17.86
C GLY A 473 21.74 2.94 16.93
N LEU A 474 20.42 3.02 17.15
CA LEU A 474 19.55 3.93 16.40
C LEU A 474 19.72 5.39 16.88
N PRO A 475 19.74 6.39 15.97
CA PRO A 475 20.00 7.80 16.32
C PRO A 475 19.03 8.42 17.34
N GLY A 476 17.84 7.83 17.49
CA GLY A 476 16.78 8.28 18.41
C GLY A 476 16.59 7.40 19.64
N VAL A 477 17.52 6.49 19.96
CA VAL A 477 17.43 5.59 21.12
C VAL A 477 18.62 5.82 22.05
N LEU A 478 18.35 6.19 23.30
CA LEU A 478 19.37 6.30 24.34
C LEU A 478 19.76 4.91 24.86
N SER A 479 21.04 4.61 24.98
CA SER A 479 21.51 3.36 25.60
C SER A 479 21.25 3.38 27.11
N GLU A 480 21.32 2.20 27.76
CA GLU A 480 21.13 2.12 29.22
C GLU A 480 22.18 2.96 29.99
N GLU A 481 23.41 3.03 29.49
CA GLU A 481 24.49 3.83 30.07
C GLU A 481 24.21 5.34 29.97
N GLU A 482 23.69 5.81 28.84
CA GLU A 482 23.32 7.22 28.64
C GLU A 482 22.13 7.62 29.52
N LYS A 483 21.14 6.73 29.69
CA LYS A 483 20.00 6.99 30.60
C LYS A 483 20.46 7.14 32.04
N ILE A 484 21.39 6.29 32.49
CA ILE A 484 21.97 6.38 33.83
C ILE A 484 22.74 7.70 33.98
N ALA A 485 23.56 8.07 32.99
CA ALA A 485 24.30 9.33 33.01
C ALA A 485 23.39 10.58 33.00
N ILE A 486 22.25 10.54 32.30
CA ILE A 486 21.27 11.64 32.28
C ILE A 486 20.64 11.83 33.66
N VAL A 487 20.31 10.72 34.34
CA VAL A 487 19.73 10.73 35.69
C VAL A 487 20.77 11.19 36.73
N GLU A 488 22.03 10.74 36.61
CA GLU A 488 23.11 11.14 37.53
C GLU A 488 23.50 12.62 37.38
N ASN A 489 23.43 13.16 36.15
CA ASN A 489 23.77 14.55 35.86
C ASN A 489 22.56 15.51 35.91
N ASP A 490 21.36 15.03 36.28
CA ASP A 490 20.10 15.79 36.30
C ASP A 490 19.83 16.56 34.98
N ALA A 491 20.20 15.95 33.85
CA ALA A 491 20.10 16.55 32.53
C ALA A 491 18.70 16.33 31.91
N ASP A 492 18.23 17.26 31.07
CA ASP A 492 16.95 17.08 30.36
C ASP A 492 17.09 15.96 29.29
N PRO A 493 16.35 14.84 29.44
CA PRO A 493 16.43 13.71 28.52
C PRO A 493 16.03 14.07 27.08
N LEU A 494 15.15 15.05 26.87
CA LEU A 494 14.74 15.48 25.53
C LEU A 494 15.84 16.30 24.86
N LEU A 495 16.55 17.13 25.63
CA LEU A 495 17.67 17.91 25.12
C LEU A 495 18.82 16.99 24.70
N MET A 496 19.11 15.97 25.50
CA MET A 496 20.17 14.98 25.21
C MET A 496 19.82 14.11 24.00
N LEU A 497 18.55 13.75 23.83
CA LEU A 497 18.06 13.07 22.64
C LEU A 497 18.26 13.93 21.37
N VAL A 498 17.95 15.23 21.44
CA VAL A 498 18.12 16.16 20.32
C VAL A 498 19.60 16.33 19.98
N LYS A 499 20.49 16.44 20.97
CA LYS A 499 21.94 16.49 20.76
C LYS A 499 22.46 15.24 20.07
N LYS A 500 22.02 14.06 20.52
CA LYS A 500 22.37 12.77 19.93
C LYS A 500 21.92 12.66 18.46
N ILE A 501 20.68 13.07 18.17
CA ILE A 501 20.15 13.09 16.79
C ILE A 501 20.95 14.05 15.90
N LYS A 502 21.47 15.15 16.45
CA LYS A 502 22.29 16.14 15.75
C LYS A 502 23.78 15.79 15.67
N GLY A 503 24.23 14.71 16.29
CA GLY A 503 25.64 14.31 16.34
C GLY A 503 26.52 15.22 17.22
N GLU A 504 25.93 15.97 18.14
CA GLU A 504 26.65 16.79 19.12
C GLU A 504 27.17 15.90 20.27
N PRO A 505 28.34 16.21 20.86
CA PRO A 505 28.84 15.43 21.99
C PRO A 505 27.87 15.51 23.18
N LEU A 506 27.54 14.33 23.73
CA LEU A 506 26.67 14.15 24.90
C LEU A 506 27.33 14.67 26.18
#